data_AF-A0A9W6BBZ4-F1
#
_entry.id   AF-A0A9W6BBZ4-F1
#
_cell.length_a   1.000
_cell.length_b   1.000
_cell.length_c   1.000
_cell.angle_alpha   90.00
_cell.angle_beta   90.00
_cell.angle_gamma   90.00
#
_symmetry.space_group_name_H-M   'P 1'
#
loop_
_entity.id
_entity.type
_entity.pdbx_description
1 polymer ?
#
loop_
_entity_poly.entity_id
_entity_poly.type
_entity_poly.pdbx_seq_one_letter_code
_entity_poly.pdbx_strand_id
1 'polypeptide(L)'
;MEAASTSSRCQGSRPLSRTGQRGWRMPPARVLRLRSQAMVEVGKLNHEPVPTPKGFRPAVVPGSRTKPTPLLSPDVMLQRLKSSLHDYGRDNFAAFYSSIMGGIVTEPALMMMPVDDQFVCKGYGLTESVVLRDGHLYMLDEHIARLTTACAQLGLSLPFSEAAVKRIVLDTAAASGKLNGQLRFWVTPGRGGFSPVELGGTEPALYVLCLADTYEIDRTEAWDAVIAGQPIQATAVSNVLGNQSLLTTVGQLDAHARDAHVAIFTDAEGFVQHCAGYTVCILTQADTLVYPPFEYTAPSVTLERILEMIPEERARSPDDVIVANVQQRKLHISEVVAAKECFLVCTTFTIIPVRSVDGKAVADNQTGLTTLALHYMIDNDMEPPPPGVESPRHLPVPYGYVTGMRSQLV
;
A
#
# COMPACT_ATOMS: atom_id res chain seq x y z
N MET A 1 62.71 -23.45 -41.48
CA MET A 1 62.74 -21.99 -41.65
C MET A 1 61.38 -21.51 -41.16
N GLU A 2 61.23 -21.26 -39.85
CA GLU A 2 61.39 -19.92 -39.22
C GLU A 2 60.41 -18.89 -39.82
N ALA A 3 59.62 -18.09 -39.10
CA ALA A 3 59.47 -17.90 -37.66
C ALA A 3 58.16 -17.13 -37.35
N ALA A 4 57.87 -17.09 -36.05
CA ALA A 4 56.84 -16.41 -35.26
C ALA A 4 56.31 -15.02 -35.68
N SER A 5 54.99 -14.84 -35.47
CA SER A 5 54.36 -13.91 -34.51
C SER A 5 55.02 -12.54 -34.23
N THR A 6 54.24 -11.44 -34.38
CA THR A 6 53.88 -10.49 -33.28
C THR A 6 52.98 -9.35 -33.76
N SER A 7 52.41 -8.66 -32.79
CA SER A 7 51.30 -7.70 -32.75
C SER A 7 51.65 -6.23 -33.07
N SER A 8 50.62 -5.43 -33.41
CA SER A 8 50.36 -4.02 -32.99
C SER A 8 49.40 -3.34 -34.00
N ARG A 9 48.14 -3.04 -33.63
CA ARG A 9 47.58 -1.81 -32.99
C ARG A 9 47.41 -0.58 -33.91
N CYS A 10 46.13 -0.22 -34.06
CA CYS A 10 45.51 1.12 -33.98
C CYS A 10 45.52 2.06 -35.20
N GLN A 11 44.31 2.32 -35.74
CA GLN A 11 43.54 3.59 -35.77
C GLN A 11 42.40 3.45 -36.82
N GLY A 12 41.13 3.82 -36.62
CA GLY A 12 40.40 4.34 -35.48
C GLY A 12 38.90 4.23 -35.79
N SER A 13 38.11 3.75 -34.83
CA SER A 13 36.65 3.80 -34.87
C SER A 13 36.16 4.89 -33.92
N ARG A 14 35.33 5.81 -34.44
CA ARG A 14 34.60 6.80 -33.64
C ARG A 14 33.50 6.09 -32.83
N PRO A 15 33.26 6.47 -31.57
CA PRO A 15 32.27 5.81 -30.74
C PRO A 15 30.86 6.28 -31.09
N LEU A 16 29.96 5.33 -31.33
CA LEU A 16 28.51 5.54 -31.26
C LEU A 16 28.15 5.85 -29.80
N SER A 17 27.42 6.96 -29.64
CA SER A 17 26.96 7.53 -28.39
C SER A 17 26.22 6.52 -27.52
N ARG A 18 26.70 6.30 -26.29
CA ARG A 18 25.95 5.68 -25.21
C ARG A 18 24.77 6.58 -24.84
N THR A 19 23.60 6.31 -25.39
CA THR A 19 22.33 6.72 -24.79
C THR A 19 22.12 5.86 -23.55
N GLY A 20 22.19 6.51 -22.38
CA GLY A 20 22.17 5.86 -21.08
C GLY A 20 20.88 5.07 -20.83
N GLN A 21 21.02 3.75 -20.70
CA GLN A 21 20.06 2.92 -19.98
C GLN A 21 19.99 3.43 -18.53
N ARG A 22 18.93 4.16 -18.20
CA ARG A 22 18.52 4.37 -16.81
C ARG A 22 17.81 3.10 -16.35
N GLY A 23 18.60 2.09 -15.99
CA GLY A 23 18.07 1.00 -15.17
C GLY A 23 17.56 1.59 -13.86
N TRP A 24 16.33 1.25 -13.50
CA TRP A 24 15.79 1.54 -12.19
C TRP A 24 16.75 0.97 -11.13
N ARG A 25 17.21 1.84 -10.23
CA ARG A 25 17.83 1.40 -8.98
C ARG A 25 16.75 1.61 -7.94
N MET A 26 16.27 0.53 -7.34
CA MET A 26 15.65 0.59 -6.02
C MET A 26 16.51 1.55 -5.17
N PRO A 27 15.92 2.58 -4.54
CA PRO A 27 16.66 3.36 -3.58
C PRO A 27 17.29 2.36 -2.60
N PRO A 28 18.62 2.39 -2.36
CA PRO A 28 19.20 1.52 -1.34
C PRO A 28 18.40 1.70 -0.06
N ALA A 29 18.27 0.64 0.76
CA ALA A 29 17.56 0.54 2.05
C ALA A 29 17.99 1.59 3.12
N ARG A 30 17.96 2.86 2.72
CA ARG A 30 18.22 4.10 3.46
C ARG A 30 16.92 4.90 3.61
N VAL A 31 15.77 4.32 3.25
CA VAL A 31 14.45 4.93 3.49
C VAL A 31 14.08 4.94 4.98
N LEU A 32 14.88 4.32 5.86
CA LEU A 32 14.75 4.45 7.31
C LEU A 32 16.01 4.94 8.02
N ARG A 33 16.88 5.70 7.33
CA ARG A 33 17.37 6.88 8.05
C ARG A 33 16.25 7.90 7.91
N LEU A 34 15.47 8.08 8.98
CA LEU A 34 14.81 9.37 9.25
C LEU A 34 15.89 10.45 9.13
N ARG A 35 16.15 10.92 7.90
CA ARG A 35 16.85 12.19 7.71
C ARG A 35 15.80 13.21 8.08
N SER A 36 15.84 13.68 9.32
CA SER A 36 15.22 14.93 9.73
C SER A 36 15.89 16.06 8.95
N GLN A 37 15.55 16.23 7.67
CA GLN A 37 16.00 17.39 6.90
C GLN A 37 15.22 18.66 7.24
N ALA A 38 14.19 18.56 8.08
CA ALA A 38 13.81 19.68 8.95
C ALA A 38 14.59 19.58 10.27
N MET A 39 15.88 19.94 10.26
CA MET A 39 16.48 20.47 11.49
C MET A 39 15.78 21.80 11.74
N VAL A 40 14.62 21.75 12.39
CA VAL A 40 14.01 22.95 12.93
C VAL A 40 15.02 23.44 13.97
N GLU A 41 15.75 24.52 13.68
CA GLU A 41 16.67 25.12 14.64
C GLU A 41 15.86 25.57 15.85
N VAL A 42 15.76 24.70 16.86
CA VAL A 42 15.02 24.95 18.12
C VAL A 42 15.44 26.28 18.75
N GLY A 43 16.66 26.75 18.48
CA GLY A 43 17.17 28.05 18.90
C GLY A 43 16.42 29.28 18.34
N LYS A 44 15.96 29.26 17.08
CA LYS A 44 15.26 30.39 16.43
C LYS A 44 13.76 30.44 16.74
N LEU A 45 13.22 29.41 17.36
CA LEU A 45 11.78 29.29 17.61
C LEU A 45 11.34 29.90 18.94
N ASN A 46 12.27 30.48 19.72
CA ASN A 46 12.07 30.91 21.11
C ASN A 46 11.56 32.36 21.27
N HIS A 47 11.06 32.99 20.19
CA HIS A 47 10.81 34.43 20.18
C HIS A 47 9.36 34.85 20.44
N GLU A 48 8.42 33.92 20.63
CA GLU A 48 7.04 34.29 20.95
C GLU A 48 6.84 34.43 22.47
N PRO A 49 6.51 35.64 22.97
CA PRO A 49 6.16 35.82 24.37
C PRO A 49 4.80 35.16 24.63
N VAL A 50 4.82 34.07 25.41
CA VAL A 50 3.59 33.42 25.88
C VAL A 50 3.08 34.17 27.11
N PRO A 51 1.85 34.72 27.11
CA PRO A 51 1.29 35.37 28.29
C PRO A 51 1.12 34.36 29.42
N THR A 52 1.50 34.75 30.63
CA THR A 52 1.29 33.91 31.83
C THR A 52 -0.21 33.68 32.04
N PRO A 53 -0.67 32.43 32.24
CA PRO A 53 -2.08 32.15 32.48
C PRO A 53 -2.59 32.92 33.71
N LYS A 54 -3.79 33.52 33.60
CA LYS A 54 -4.47 34.13 34.74
C LYS A 54 -4.67 33.08 35.85
N GLY A 55 -4.11 33.34 37.03
CA GLY A 55 -4.23 32.43 38.19
C GLY A 55 -3.04 31.47 38.40
N PHE A 56 -1.92 31.63 37.67
CA PHE A 56 -0.71 30.84 37.90
C PHE A 56 -0.22 30.99 39.36
N ARG A 57 -0.19 29.88 40.11
CA ARG A 57 0.32 29.82 41.48
C ARG A 57 1.76 29.27 41.47
N PRO A 58 2.75 29.99 42.02
CA PRO A 58 4.18 29.65 41.92
C PRO A 58 4.64 28.45 42.78
N ALA A 59 3.72 27.70 43.41
CA ALA A 59 4.06 26.54 44.24
C ALA A 59 4.47 25.30 43.43
N VAL A 60 4.51 25.37 42.10
CA VAL A 60 5.04 24.32 41.24
C VAL A 60 6.56 24.40 41.25
N VAL A 61 7.22 23.31 41.65
CA VAL A 61 8.68 23.17 41.68
C VAL A 61 9.29 23.70 40.38
N PRO A 62 10.26 24.63 40.41
CA PRO A 62 10.96 25.06 39.21
C PRO A 62 11.71 23.85 38.62
N GLY A 63 11.17 23.28 37.54
CA GLY A 63 11.90 22.28 36.76
C GLY A 63 13.21 22.89 36.24
N SER A 64 14.22 22.04 36.00
CA SER A 64 15.46 22.48 35.37
C SER A 64 15.15 23.10 34.00
N ARG A 65 15.40 24.41 33.86
CA ARG A 65 15.14 25.12 32.60
C ARG A 65 16.19 24.73 31.56
N THR A 66 15.80 23.91 30.60
CA THR A 66 16.51 23.69 29.33
C THR A 66 15.98 24.68 28.27
N LYS A 67 16.47 24.61 27.02
CA LYS A 67 15.90 25.40 25.91
C LYS A 67 14.39 25.09 25.81
N PRO A 68 13.49 26.08 25.86
CA PRO A 68 12.05 25.82 25.86
C PRO A 68 11.59 25.27 24.50
N THR A 69 10.64 24.33 24.53
CA THR A 69 9.89 23.96 23.33
C THR A 69 8.93 25.10 22.98
N PRO A 70 8.87 25.57 21.73
CA PRO A 70 8.02 26.69 21.35
C PRO A 70 6.54 26.38 21.52
N LEU A 71 5.78 27.35 22.02
CA LEU A 71 4.32 27.37 21.90
C LEU A 71 3.96 28.10 20.61
N LEU A 72 3.11 27.51 19.78
CA LEU A 72 2.74 28.09 18.49
C LEU A 72 1.35 28.71 18.56
N SER A 73 1.20 29.90 17.98
CA SER A 73 -0.12 30.42 17.63
C SER A 73 -0.77 29.59 16.51
N PRO A 74 -2.11 29.60 16.37
CA PRO A 74 -2.81 28.90 15.28
C PRO A 74 -2.30 29.25 13.88
N ASP A 75 -2.03 30.54 13.62
CA ASP A 75 -1.53 31.00 12.31
C ASP A 75 -0.14 30.45 12.01
N VAL A 76 0.75 30.46 13.00
CA VAL A 76 2.11 29.91 12.86
C VAL A 76 2.06 28.39 12.68
N MET A 77 1.14 27.70 13.36
CA MET A 77 0.92 26.26 13.17
C MET A 77 0.48 25.95 11.74
N LEU A 78 -0.51 26.67 11.19
CA LEU A 78 -0.97 26.50 9.81
C LEU A 78 0.15 26.78 8.78
N GLN A 79 0.92 27.85 8.98
CA GLN A 79 2.07 28.16 8.14
C GLN A 79 3.11 27.03 8.20
N ARG A 80 3.39 26.51 9.40
CA ARG A 80 4.38 25.45 9.58
C ARG A 80 3.95 24.14 8.95
N LEU A 81 2.70 23.72 9.13
CA LEU A 81 2.15 22.53 8.49
C LEU A 81 2.43 22.52 6.98
N LYS A 82 2.17 23.64 6.29
CA LYS A 82 2.44 23.78 4.85
C LYS A 82 3.93 23.70 4.52
N SER A 83 4.78 24.33 5.34
CA SER A 83 6.23 24.36 5.11
C SER A 83 6.94 23.03 5.47
N SER A 84 6.39 22.25 6.40
CA SER A 84 6.99 21.02 6.91
C SER A 84 6.51 19.76 6.19
N LEU A 85 5.62 19.89 5.21
CA LEU A 85 5.15 18.78 4.40
C LEU A 85 6.33 18.11 3.68
N HIS A 86 6.49 16.80 3.91
CA HIS A 86 7.53 16.00 3.29
C HIS A 86 7.29 15.81 1.79
N ASP A 87 8.38 15.61 1.03
CA ASP A 87 8.35 15.56 -0.44
C ASP A 87 7.34 14.55 -0.98
N TYR A 88 7.32 13.32 -0.45
CA TYR A 88 6.36 12.31 -0.89
C TYR A 88 4.89 12.76 -0.76
N GLY A 89 4.52 13.46 0.31
CA GLY A 89 3.15 13.92 0.51
C GLY A 89 2.82 15.08 -0.43
N ARG A 90 3.80 15.95 -0.68
CA ARG A 90 3.69 17.04 -1.66
C ARG A 90 3.43 16.52 -3.07
N ASP A 91 4.11 15.44 -3.44
CA ASP A 91 4.07 14.91 -4.79
C ASP A 91 2.86 13.99 -5.02
N ASN A 92 2.44 13.25 -3.98
CA ASN A 92 1.48 12.16 -4.14
C ASN A 92 0.11 12.37 -3.47
N PHE A 93 -0.03 13.20 -2.43
CA PHE A 93 -1.33 13.36 -1.78
C PHE A 93 -2.18 14.35 -2.59
N ALA A 94 -3.32 13.88 -3.13
CA ALA A 94 -4.08 14.66 -4.10
C ALA A 94 -5.43 15.19 -3.56
N ALA A 95 -6.16 14.39 -2.79
CA ALA A 95 -7.40 14.82 -2.13
C ALA A 95 -7.67 13.97 -0.90
N PHE A 96 -8.28 14.56 0.13
CA PHE A 96 -8.62 13.88 1.37
C PHE A 96 -10.00 14.26 1.88
N TYR A 97 -10.89 13.28 2.03
CA TYR A 97 -12.14 13.42 2.74
C TYR A 97 -11.99 13.05 4.22
N SER A 98 -12.65 13.83 5.08
CA SER A 98 -12.83 13.48 6.49
C SER A 98 -14.30 13.67 6.89
N SER A 99 -14.93 12.63 7.43
CA SER A 99 -16.28 12.72 7.97
C SER A 99 -16.39 13.64 9.18
N ILE A 100 -15.30 13.78 9.97
CA ILE A 100 -15.24 14.67 11.13
C ILE A 100 -15.26 16.13 10.69
N MET A 101 -14.56 16.44 9.60
CA MET A 101 -14.52 17.80 9.02
C MET A 101 -15.72 18.05 8.11
N GLY A 102 -16.42 17.00 7.68
CA GLY A 102 -17.61 17.07 6.83
C GLY A 102 -17.32 17.40 5.36
N GLY A 103 -16.09 17.18 4.87
CA GLY A 103 -15.72 17.60 3.52
C GLY A 103 -14.36 17.10 3.02
N ILE A 104 -14.02 17.53 1.79
CA ILE A 104 -12.79 17.19 1.08
C ILE A 104 -11.84 18.38 1.10
N VAL A 105 -10.56 18.12 1.36
CA VAL A 105 -9.45 19.09 1.20
C VAL A 105 -8.45 18.60 0.16
N THR A 106 -7.85 19.52 -0.59
CA THR A 106 -6.82 19.23 -1.60
C THR A 106 -5.44 19.76 -1.23
N GLU A 107 -5.33 20.53 -0.13
CA GLU A 107 -4.06 20.94 0.44
C GLU A 107 -3.45 19.78 1.24
N PRO A 108 -2.34 19.16 0.80
CA PRO A 108 -1.78 17.97 1.45
C PRO A 108 -1.43 18.16 2.92
N ALA A 109 -0.97 19.35 3.28
CA ALA A 109 -0.62 19.68 4.66
C ALA A 109 -1.81 19.70 5.63
N LEU A 110 -3.05 19.73 5.11
CA LEU A 110 -4.28 19.70 5.90
C LEU A 110 -4.95 18.33 5.92
N MET A 111 -4.37 17.33 5.24
CA MET A 111 -4.86 15.95 5.23
C MET A 111 -4.46 15.26 6.54
N MET A 112 -5.24 15.48 7.59
CA MET A 112 -4.90 15.08 8.96
C MET A 112 -6.00 14.24 9.61
N MET A 113 -5.59 13.28 10.43
CA MET A 113 -6.46 12.56 11.36
C MET A 113 -6.29 13.15 12.78
N PRO A 114 -7.37 13.36 13.55
CA PRO A 114 -7.26 13.86 14.92
C PRO A 114 -6.44 12.93 15.82
N VAL A 115 -5.63 13.52 16.71
CA VAL A 115 -4.76 12.76 17.64
C VAL A 115 -5.54 11.88 18.62
N ASP A 116 -6.79 12.23 18.91
CA ASP A 116 -7.72 11.54 19.81
C ASP A 116 -8.60 10.51 19.09
N ASP A 117 -8.38 10.28 17.78
CA ASP A 117 -9.01 9.16 17.07
C ASP A 117 -8.47 7.83 17.59
N GLN A 118 -9.36 6.88 17.89
CA GLN A 118 -8.98 5.57 18.42
C GLN A 118 -8.10 4.77 17.46
N PHE A 119 -8.16 5.03 16.15
CA PHE A 119 -7.23 4.46 15.19
C PHE A 119 -5.79 4.93 15.45
N VAL A 120 -5.59 6.22 15.72
CA VAL A 120 -4.27 6.79 16.03
C VAL A 120 -3.76 6.29 17.38
N CYS A 121 -4.64 6.24 18.38
CA CYS A 121 -4.25 5.93 19.76
C CYS A 121 -4.01 4.43 19.99
N LYS A 122 -4.84 3.58 19.38
CA LYS A 122 -4.93 2.15 19.70
C LYS A 122 -4.74 1.24 18.49
N GLY A 123 -4.66 1.79 17.28
CA GLY A 123 -4.66 1.01 16.04
C GLY A 123 -6.02 0.37 15.72
N TYR A 124 -7.09 0.72 16.45
CA TYR A 124 -8.41 0.13 16.25
C TYR A 124 -9.12 0.80 15.08
N GLY A 125 -9.15 0.11 13.94
CA GLY A 125 -9.85 0.51 12.73
C GLY A 125 -9.45 -0.35 11.54
N LEU A 126 -10.11 -0.10 10.42
CA LEU A 126 -9.94 -0.85 9.18
C LEU A 126 -9.33 0.06 8.11
N THR A 127 -8.60 -0.54 7.17
CA THR A 127 -8.03 0.17 6.02
C THR A 127 -8.30 -0.62 4.75
N GLU A 128 -8.71 0.08 3.71
CA GLU A 128 -8.97 -0.50 2.39
C GLU A 128 -8.25 0.32 1.31
N SER A 129 -7.95 -0.28 0.17
CA SER A 129 -7.34 0.39 -0.96
C SER A 129 -7.90 -0.12 -2.28
N VAL A 130 -8.12 0.79 -3.22
CA VAL A 130 -8.64 0.50 -4.57
C VAL A 130 -7.81 1.27 -5.60
N VAL A 131 -7.64 0.67 -6.78
CA VAL A 131 -6.89 1.28 -7.89
C VAL A 131 -7.77 2.27 -8.64
N LEU A 132 -7.18 3.41 -8.99
CA LEU A 132 -7.72 4.38 -9.93
C LEU A 132 -6.91 4.26 -11.22
N ARG A 133 -7.55 3.87 -12.33
CA ARG A 133 -6.91 3.74 -13.64
C ARG A 133 -7.76 4.42 -14.70
N ASP A 134 -7.15 5.32 -15.46
CA ASP A 134 -7.78 6.09 -16.54
C ASP A 134 -9.20 6.60 -16.19
N GLY A 135 -9.32 7.17 -14.99
CA GLY A 135 -10.55 7.77 -14.49
C GLY A 135 -11.59 6.79 -13.97
N HIS A 136 -11.25 5.53 -13.76
CA HIS A 136 -12.16 4.50 -13.25
C HIS A 136 -11.61 3.86 -11.96
N LEU A 137 -12.49 3.64 -10.99
CA LEU A 137 -12.18 2.82 -9.82
C LEU A 137 -12.52 1.37 -10.13
N TYR A 138 -11.51 0.51 -10.04
CA TYR A 138 -11.63 -0.91 -10.39
C TYR A 138 -12.12 -1.74 -9.19
N MET A 139 -13.20 -2.50 -9.37
CA MET A 139 -13.83 -3.39 -8.38
C MET A 139 -14.17 -2.71 -7.04
N LEU A 140 -14.56 -1.43 -7.08
CA LEU A 140 -14.87 -0.66 -5.86
C LEU A 140 -16.00 -1.30 -5.04
N ASP A 141 -16.96 -1.94 -5.68
CA ASP A 141 -18.12 -2.54 -5.01
C ASP A 141 -17.70 -3.75 -4.16
N GLU A 142 -16.81 -4.58 -4.70
CA GLU A 142 -16.22 -5.71 -4.02
C GLU A 142 -15.34 -5.26 -2.84
N HIS A 143 -14.55 -4.20 -3.02
CA HIS A 143 -13.78 -3.59 -1.94
C HIS A 143 -14.67 -3.03 -0.81
N ILE A 144 -15.79 -2.36 -1.14
CA ILE A 144 -16.74 -1.85 -0.13
C ILE A 144 -17.44 -3.01 0.60
N ALA A 145 -17.88 -4.05 -0.12
CA ALA A 145 -18.51 -5.22 0.48
C ALA A 145 -17.57 -5.94 1.46
N ARG A 146 -16.29 -6.07 1.08
CA ARG A 146 -15.23 -6.61 1.95
C ARG A 146 -15.04 -5.74 3.20
N LEU A 147 -14.99 -4.41 3.04
CA LEU A 147 -14.90 -3.48 4.16
C LEU A 147 -16.11 -3.59 5.10
N THR A 148 -17.34 -3.68 4.58
CA THR A 148 -18.55 -3.86 5.41
C THR A 148 -18.48 -5.15 6.22
N THR A 149 -18.06 -6.25 5.59
CA THR A 149 -17.87 -7.55 6.27
C THR A 149 -16.84 -7.43 7.39
N ALA A 150 -15.72 -6.76 7.14
CA ALA A 150 -14.68 -6.54 8.14
C ALA A 150 -15.15 -5.62 9.28
N CYS A 151 -16.00 -4.62 9.00
CA CYS A 151 -16.64 -3.80 10.04
C CYS A 151 -17.44 -4.67 11.00
N ALA A 152 -18.28 -5.56 10.47
CA ALA A 152 -19.09 -6.48 11.28
C ALA A 152 -18.22 -7.42 12.13
N GLN A 153 -17.11 -7.93 11.58
CA GLN A 153 -16.17 -8.81 12.30
C GLN A 153 -15.49 -8.10 13.50
N LEU A 154 -15.21 -6.80 13.38
CA LEU A 154 -14.60 -6.01 14.47
C LEU A 154 -15.61 -5.32 15.39
N GLY A 155 -16.91 -5.49 15.17
CA GLY A 155 -17.93 -4.72 15.87
C GLY A 155 -17.86 -3.20 15.60
N LEU A 156 -17.26 -2.80 14.47
CA LEU A 156 -17.25 -1.42 14.01
C LEU A 156 -18.53 -1.12 13.23
N SER A 157 -19.09 0.06 13.45
CA SER A 157 -20.20 0.57 12.64
C SER A 157 -19.67 1.38 11.48
N LEU A 158 -20.17 1.11 10.27
CA LEU A 158 -19.90 1.96 9.11
C LEU A 158 -20.67 3.29 9.30
N PRO A 159 -20.02 4.46 9.26
CA PRO A 159 -20.68 5.74 9.55
C PRO A 159 -21.71 6.18 8.48
N PHE A 160 -21.65 5.56 7.31
CA PHE A 160 -22.53 5.85 6.17
C PHE A 160 -23.03 4.54 5.55
N SER A 161 -24.08 4.61 4.73
CA SER A 161 -24.48 3.47 3.90
C SER A 161 -23.40 3.17 2.84
N GLU A 162 -23.34 1.94 2.34
CA GLU A 162 -22.39 1.55 1.29
C GLU A 162 -22.48 2.45 0.05
N ALA A 163 -23.70 2.82 -0.36
CA ALA A 163 -23.93 3.77 -1.46
C ALA A 163 -23.34 5.16 -1.17
N ALA A 164 -23.43 5.63 0.07
CA ALA A 164 -22.85 6.91 0.46
C ALA A 164 -21.32 6.83 0.57
N VAL A 165 -20.75 5.72 1.07
CA VAL A 165 -19.30 5.48 1.05
C VAL A 165 -18.78 5.48 -0.38
N LYS A 166 -19.43 4.73 -1.28
CA LYS A 166 -19.10 4.68 -2.72
C LYS A 166 -19.05 6.07 -3.33
N ARG A 167 -20.11 6.87 -3.11
CA ARG A 167 -20.18 8.26 -3.58
C ARG A 167 -19.04 9.12 -3.01
N ILE A 168 -18.75 9.03 -1.72
CA ILE A 168 -17.66 9.79 -1.08
C ILE A 168 -16.30 9.42 -1.69
N VAL A 169 -16.05 8.14 -1.94
CA VAL A 169 -14.79 7.69 -2.56
C VAL A 169 -14.67 8.23 -3.99
N LEU A 170 -15.74 8.17 -4.79
CA LEU A 170 -15.80 8.74 -6.14
C LEU A 170 -15.63 10.27 -6.12
N ASP A 171 -16.31 10.98 -5.22
CA ASP A 171 -16.20 12.44 -5.08
C ASP A 171 -14.78 12.85 -4.67
N THR A 172 -14.12 12.07 -3.82
CA THR A 172 -12.72 12.29 -3.41
C THR A 172 -11.76 12.07 -4.58
N ALA A 173 -11.97 11.01 -5.37
CA ALA A 173 -11.21 10.78 -6.59
C ALA A 173 -11.41 11.93 -7.60
N ALA A 174 -12.65 12.39 -7.78
CA ALA A 174 -12.99 13.51 -8.66
C ALA A 174 -12.32 14.82 -8.21
N ALA A 175 -12.36 15.12 -6.92
CA ALA A 175 -11.73 16.31 -6.34
C ALA A 175 -10.20 16.35 -6.53
N SER A 176 -9.57 15.17 -6.64
CA SER A 176 -8.13 15.06 -6.86
C SER A 176 -7.69 15.52 -8.26
N GLY A 177 -8.59 15.46 -9.25
CA GLY A 177 -8.29 15.68 -10.66
C GLY A 177 -7.31 14.65 -11.28
N LYS A 178 -6.97 13.57 -10.56
CA LYS A 178 -6.07 12.51 -11.05
C LYS A 178 -6.87 11.45 -11.79
N LEU A 179 -6.32 10.94 -12.88
CA LEU A 179 -6.89 9.83 -13.64
C LEU A 179 -6.29 8.48 -13.26
N ASN A 180 -5.07 8.50 -12.73
CA ASN A 180 -4.32 7.31 -12.34
C ASN A 180 -3.80 7.48 -10.91
N GLY A 181 -3.81 6.40 -10.13
CA GLY A 181 -3.34 6.36 -8.75
C GLY A 181 -4.09 5.32 -7.92
N GLN A 182 -4.34 5.65 -6.65
CA GLN A 182 -5.10 4.79 -5.75
C GLN A 182 -5.91 5.59 -4.73
N LEU A 183 -7.02 5.03 -4.28
CA LEU A 183 -7.79 5.54 -3.16
C LEU A 183 -7.51 4.62 -1.98
N ARG A 184 -7.15 5.20 -0.83
CA ARG A 184 -7.05 4.50 0.44
C ARG A 184 -8.05 5.08 1.41
N PHE A 185 -8.81 4.24 2.11
CA PHE A 185 -9.81 4.71 3.04
C PHE A 185 -9.81 3.94 4.35
N TRP A 186 -10.15 4.66 5.42
CA TRP A 186 -10.13 4.16 6.78
C TRP A 186 -11.50 4.30 7.41
N VAL A 187 -11.95 3.24 8.08
CA VAL A 187 -13.10 3.27 8.98
C VAL A 187 -12.60 3.08 10.39
N THR A 188 -12.95 4.02 11.26
CA THR A 188 -12.46 4.09 12.63
C THR A 188 -13.64 4.21 13.60
N PRO A 189 -13.46 3.88 14.89
CA PRO A 189 -14.42 4.23 15.93
C PRO A 189 -14.60 5.74 16.11
N GLY A 190 -13.67 6.55 15.58
CA GLY A 190 -13.60 8.00 15.71
C GLY A 190 -12.93 8.48 16.99
N ARG A 191 -13.22 9.73 17.37
CA ARG A 191 -12.58 10.44 18.49
C ARG A 191 -13.06 9.89 19.83
N GLY A 192 -12.15 9.77 20.78
CA GLY A 192 -12.45 9.28 22.12
C GLY A 192 -11.35 9.57 23.14
N GLY A 193 -11.54 9.09 24.37
CA GLY A 193 -10.54 9.20 25.41
C GLY A 193 -9.30 8.31 25.20
N PHE A 194 -8.24 8.61 25.93
CA PHE A 194 -6.98 7.83 25.92
C PHE A 194 -6.97 6.68 26.93
N SER A 195 -8.11 6.39 27.58
CA SER A 195 -8.22 5.30 28.54
C SER A 195 -7.96 3.96 27.83
N PRO A 196 -7.13 3.07 28.41
CA PRO A 196 -6.87 1.76 27.81
C PRO A 196 -8.09 0.82 27.89
N VAL A 197 -9.03 1.08 28.79
CA VAL A 197 -10.17 0.18 29.08
C VAL A 197 -11.50 0.72 28.56
N GLU A 198 -11.65 2.04 28.43
CA GLU A 198 -12.89 2.64 27.92
C GLU A 198 -12.83 2.70 26.39
N LEU A 199 -13.83 2.09 25.74
CA LEU A 199 -13.99 2.04 24.29
C LEU A 199 -15.23 2.81 23.80
N GLY A 200 -16.09 3.29 24.70
CA GLY A 200 -17.37 3.93 24.38
C GLY A 200 -17.30 5.45 24.22
N GLY A 201 -18.41 6.03 23.75
CA GLY A 201 -18.56 7.48 23.56
C GLY A 201 -17.90 8.03 22.29
N THR A 202 -17.58 7.16 21.33
CA THR A 202 -16.96 7.54 20.06
C THR A 202 -17.99 7.58 18.93
N GLU A 203 -17.77 8.45 17.94
CA GLU A 203 -18.59 8.56 16.74
C GLU A 203 -17.80 8.00 15.55
N PRO A 204 -18.21 6.88 14.93
CA PRO A 204 -17.46 6.27 13.84
C PRO A 204 -17.11 7.28 12.74
N ALA A 205 -15.88 7.20 12.24
CA ALA A 205 -15.37 8.14 11.24
C ALA A 205 -14.86 7.42 9.99
N LEU A 206 -15.07 8.06 8.84
CA LEU A 206 -14.57 7.65 7.54
C LEU A 206 -13.59 8.70 7.04
N TYR A 207 -12.44 8.23 6.58
CA TYR A 207 -11.43 9.04 5.91
C TYR A 207 -11.12 8.42 4.56
N VAL A 208 -10.96 9.23 3.52
CA VAL A 208 -10.59 8.77 2.17
C VAL A 208 -9.46 9.63 1.64
N LEU A 209 -8.36 9.03 1.22
CA LEU A 209 -7.20 9.68 0.62
C LEU A 209 -7.04 9.22 -0.83
N CYS A 210 -6.99 10.16 -1.76
CA CYS A 210 -6.53 9.93 -3.11
C CYS A 210 -5.02 10.17 -3.19
N LEU A 211 -4.30 9.15 -3.62
CA LEU A 211 -2.87 9.17 -3.90
C LEU A 211 -2.68 9.16 -5.42
N ALA A 212 -1.87 10.10 -5.91
CA ALA A 212 -1.46 10.16 -7.32
C ALA A 212 -0.29 9.22 -7.65
N ASP A 213 0.18 8.46 -6.66
CA ASP A 213 1.25 7.48 -6.83
C ASP A 213 0.74 6.31 -7.66
N THR A 214 1.36 6.11 -8.82
CA THR A 214 1.14 4.97 -9.71
C THR A 214 2.36 4.10 -9.61
N TYR A 215 2.27 3.04 -8.81
CA TYR A 215 3.35 2.07 -8.66
C TYR A 215 3.54 1.26 -9.95
N GLU A 216 4.26 1.81 -10.92
CA GLU A 216 4.70 1.07 -12.10
C GLU A 216 5.93 0.24 -11.74
N ILE A 217 5.72 -1.02 -11.36
CA ILE A 217 6.80 -2.02 -11.23
C ILE A 217 7.06 -2.62 -12.61
N ASP A 218 8.34 -2.78 -12.97
CA ASP A 218 8.71 -3.62 -14.10
C ASP A 218 8.23 -5.04 -13.83
N ARG A 219 7.27 -5.51 -14.64
CA ARG A 219 6.58 -6.79 -14.44
C ARG A 219 7.52 -7.99 -14.44
N THR A 220 8.72 -7.82 -14.98
CA THR A 220 9.76 -8.85 -15.00
C THR A 220 10.66 -8.82 -13.76
N GLU A 221 10.59 -7.77 -12.94
CA GLU A 221 11.37 -7.62 -11.72
C GLU A 221 10.86 -8.57 -10.64
N ALA A 222 11.65 -9.60 -10.35
CA ALA A 222 11.39 -10.53 -9.27
C ALA A 222 12.02 -10.07 -7.95
N TRP A 223 11.27 -10.26 -6.87
CA TRP A 223 11.67 -9.93 -5.52
C TRP A 223 12.36 -11.08 -4.81
N ASP A 224 13.28 -10.71 -3.93
CA ASP A 224 13.87 -11.59 -2.93
C ASP A 224 13.06 -11.48 -1.63
N ALA A 225 12.59 -12.61 -1.13
CA ALA A 225 11.86 -12.69 0.13
C ALA A 225 12.74 -13.26 1.25
N VAL A 226 12.40 -12.96 2.49
CA VAL A 226 12.97 -13.61 3.68
C VAL A 226 11.88 -14.15 4.56
N ILE A 227 12.19 -15.23 5.27
CA ILE A 227 11.32 -15.73 6.34
C ILE A 227 11.55 -14.84 7.56
N ALA A 228 10.47 -14.30 8.12
CA ALA A 228 10.53 -13.53 9.35
C ALA A 228 11.04 -14.42 10.49
N GLY A 229 12.02 -13.93 11.24
CA GLY A 229 12.72 -14.75 12.26
C GLY A 229 11.87 -15.16 13.48
N GLN A 230 10.66 -14.62 13.64
CA GLN A 230 9.72 -15.00 14.69
C GLN A 230 8.40 -15.45 14.07
N PRO A 231 7.94 -16.67 14.39
CA PRO A 231 6.63 -17.13 13.98
C PRO A 231 5.52 -16.22 14.48
N ILE A 232 4.47 -16.09 13.68
CA ILE A 232 3.25 -15.38 14.06
C ILE A 232 2.14 -16.38 14.36
N GLN A 233 1.37 -16.10 15.40
CA GLN A 233 0.20 -16.88 15.74
C GLN A 233 -1.06 -16.17 15.24
N ALA A 234 -1.97 -16.95 14.68
CA ALA A 234 -3.29 -16.48 14.33
C ALA A 234 -4.07 -15.97 15.56
N THR A 235 -4.73 -14.85 15.39
CA THR A 235 -5.61 -14.24 16.38
C THR A 235 -7.01 -14.10 15.78
N ALA A 236 -7.99 -13.77 16.61
CA ALA A 236 -9.37 -13.51 16.16
C ALA A 236 -9.48 -12.37 15.13
N VAL A 237 -8.43 -11.58 14.93
CA VAL A 237 -8.40 -10.44 13.99
C VAL A 237 -7.41 -10.65 12.84
N SER A 238 -6.79 -11.82 12.71
CA SER A 238 -5.80 -12.11 11.66
C SER A 238 -6.38 -12.14 10.25
N ASN A 239 -7.63 -12.56 10.09
CA ASN A 239 -8.33 -12.56 8.79
C ASN A 239 -9.14 -11.28 8.52
N VAL A 240 -9.12 -10.33 9.44
CA VAL A 240 -9.85 -9.08 9.29
C VAL A 240 -9.00 -8.11 8.47
N LEU A 241 -9.66 -7.35 7.60
CA LEU A 241 -9.08 -6.22 6.83
C LEU A 241 -8.53 -5.11 7.76
N GLY A 242 -7.44 -5.37 8.45
CA GLY A 242 -6.98 -4.55 9.57
C GLY A 242 -5.69 -3.78 9.32
N ASN A 243 -5.44 -2.80 10.20
CA ASN A 243 -4.15 -2.14 10.33
C ASN A 243 -3.14 -3.00 11.14
N GLN A 244 -2.90 -4.25 10.72
CA GLN A 244 -1.85 -5.10 11.30
C GLN A 244 -0.43 -4.69 10.87
N SER A 245 -0.25 -3.41 10.56
CA SER A 245 0.95 -2.85 9.98
C SER A 245 2.13 -2.91 10.94
N LEU A 246 1.94 -2.88 12.26
CA LEU A 246 3.08 -2.87 13.19
C LEU A 246 3.89 -4.17 13.12
N LEU A 247 3.23 -5.33 13.25
CA LEU A 247 3.89 -6.63 13.20
C LEU A 247 4.55 -6.86 11.83
N THR A 248 3.81 -6.57 10.77
CA THR A 248 4.31 -6.74 9.40
C THR A 248 5.43 -5.75 9.07
N THR A 249 5.36 -4.51 9.57
CA THR A 249 6.43 -3.51 9.42
C THR A 249 7.70 -3.97 10.12
N VAL A 250 7.64 -4.49 11.36
CA VAL A 250 8.83 -4.98 12.05
C VAL A 250 9.51 -6.10 11.25
N GLY A 251 8.75 -7.05 10.69
CA GLY A 251 9.33 -8.06 9.80
C GLY A 251 9.88 -7.46 8.49
N GLN A 252 9.21 -6.46 7.93
CA GLN A 252 9.69 -5.74 6.74
C GLN A 252 11.02 -5.01 7.01
N LEU A 253 11.23 -4.48 8.22
CA LEU A 253 12.52 -3.91 8.62
C LEU A 253 13.65 -4.94 8.60
N ASP A 254 13.37 -6.16 9.05
CA ASP A 254 14.32 -7.27 9.00
C ASP A 254 14.64 -7.67 7.56
N ALA A 255 13.62 -7.75 6.69
CA ALA A 255 13.82 -7.97 5.26
C ALA A 255 14.76 -6.93 4.64
N HIS A 256 14.51 -5.64 4.89
CA HIS A 256 15.38 -4.57 4.41
C HIS A 256 16.81 -4.66 4.98
N ALA A 257 16.97 -5.04 6.25
CA ALA A 257 18.27 -5.21 6.87
C ALA A 257 19.07 -6.38 6.27
N ARG A 258 18.37 -7.33 5.63
CA ARG A 258 18.92 -8.50 4.94
C ARG A 258 18.96 -8.33 3.42
N ASP A 259 18.84 -7.09 2.93
CA ASP A 259 18.83 -6.74 1.50
C ASP A 259 17.74 -7.48 0.69
N ALA A 260 16.63 -7.83 1.34
CA ALA A 260 15.46 -8.44 0.72
C ALA A 260 14.31 -7.43 0.58
N HIS A 261 13.39 -7.75 -0.33
CA HIS A 261 12.28 -6.87 -0.71
C HIS A 261 11.06 -7.05 0.19
N VAL A 262 10.85 -8.25 0.76
CA VAL A 262 9.64 -8.56 1.50
C VAL A 262 9.84 -9.67 2.54
N ALA A 263 9.09 -9.59 3.64
CA ALA A 263 9.04 -10.64 4.66
C ALA A 263 7.82 -11.56 4.49
N ILE A 264 8.07 -12.88 4.54
CA ILE A 264 7.06 -13.93 4.66
C ILE A 264 7.01 -14.38 6.12
N PHE A 265 5.81 -14.36 6.70
CA PHE A 265 5.55 -14.77 8.07
C PHE A 265 4.96 -16.19 8.08
N THR A 266 5.49 -17.04 8.95
CA THR A 266 5.01 -18.41 9.14
C THR A 266 4.52 -18.62 10.57
N ASP A 267 3.79 -19.70 10.81
CA ASP A 267 3.59 -20.22 12.16
C ASP A 267 4.79 -21.05 12.62
N ALA A 268 4.69 -21.59 13.85
CA ALA A 268 5.75 -22.38 14.47
C ALA A 268 6.02 -23.71 13.76
N GLU A 269 5.08 -24.18 12.92
CA GLU A 269 5.19 -25.39 12.13
C GLU A 269 5.71 -25.11 10.71
N GLY A 270 5.92 -23.84 10.35
CA GLY A 270 6.46 -23.42 9.06
C GLY A 270 5.40 -23.22 7.97
N PHE A 271 4.10 -23.18 8.30
CA PHE A 271 3.07 -22.82 7.33
C PHE A 271 2.98 -21.31 7.15
N VAL A 272 2.82 -20.86 5.92
CA VAL A 272 2.68 -19.45 5.55
C VAL A 272 1.38 -18.89 6.14
N GLN A 273 1.52 -17.76 6.85
CA GLN A 273 0.45 -17.05 7.53
C GLN A 273 0.15 -15.73 6.82
N HIS A 274 1.19 -14.93 6.55
CA HIS A 274 1.05 -13.59 5.97
C HIS A 274 2.32 -13.22 5.19
N CYS A 275 2.21 -12.34 4.19
CA CYS A 275 3.34 -11.61 3.60
C CYS A 275 2.95 -10.13 3.58
N ALA A 276 3.79 -9.19 3.99
CA ALA A 276 3.41 -7.82 4.41
C ALA A 276 2.44 -7.03 3.48
N GLY A 277 1.12 -7.29 3.55
CA GLY A 277 0.09 -6.72 2.67
C GLY A 277 -0.22 -7.53 1.39
N TYR A 278 0.31 -8.74 1.27
CA TYR A 278 0.21 -9.60 0.09
C TYR A 278 -0.23 -11.02 0.43
N THR A 279 -0.91 -11.67 -0.52
CA THR A 279 -1.16 -13.11 -0.50
C THR A 279 -0.04 -13.84 -1.23
N VAL A 280 0.57 -14.84 -0.60
CA VAL A 280 1.59 -15.70 -1.24
C VAL A 280 0.89 -16.78 -2.06
N CYS A 281 1.31 -16.92 -3.32
CA CYS A 281 0.84 -17.96 -4.22
C CYS A 281 2.03 -18.73 -4.79
N ILE A 282 1.81 -20.02 -5.09
CA ILE A 282 2.79 -20.85 -5.79
C ILE A 282 2.14 -21.57 -6.97
N LEU A 283 2.93 -21.80 -8.00
CA LEU A 283 2.64 -22.81 -9.01
C LEU A 283 3.48 -24.05 -8.71
N THR A 284 2.82 -25.20 -8.57
CA THR A 284 3.49 -26.48 -8.33
C THR A 284 4.06 -27.05 -9.63
N GLN A 285 4.90 -28.08 -9.53
CA GLN A 285 5.42 -28.82 -10.70
C GLN A 285 4.32 -29.50 -11.53
N ALA A 286 3.14 -29.72 -10.94
CA ALA A 286 1.96 -30.28 -11.61
C ALA A 286 0.98 -29.19 -12.08
N ASP A 287 1.48 -27.96 -12.27
CA ASP A 287 0.72 -26.80 -12.76
C ASP A 287 -0.54 -26.49 -11.93
N THR A 288 -0.51 -26.85 -10.64
CA THR A 288 -1.57 -26.47 -9.68
C THR A 288 -1.19 -25.17 -9.01
N LEU A 289 -2.06 -24.16 -9.12
CA LEU A 289 -1.98 -22.91 -8.37
C LEU A 289 -2.45 -23.16 -6.94
N VAL A 290 -1.60 -22.85 -5.96
CA VAL A 290 -1.88 -23.03 -4.53
C VAL A 290 -1.74 -21.71 -3.80
N TYR A 291 -2.70 -21.43 -2.92
CA TYR A 291 -2.69 -20.27 -2.04
C TYR A 291 -3.25 -20.65 -0.65
N PRO A 292 -2.80 -19.98 0.43
CA PRO A 292 -3.26 -20.27 1.78
C PRO A 292 -4.72 -19.86 2.00
N PRO A 293 -5.44 -20.49 2.96
CA PRO A 293 -6.77 -20.05 3.36
C PRO A 293 -6.73 -18.64 3.96
N PHE A 294 -7.84 -17.91 3.84
CA PHE A 294 -8.01 -16.58 4.44
C PHE A 294 -8.28 -16.64 5.96
N GLU A 295 -7.70 -17.61 6.65
CA GLU A 295 -7.73 -17.69 8.12
C GLU A 295 -6.75 -16.67 8.75
N TYR A 296 -5.73 -16.28 8.00
CA TYR A 296 -4.56 -15.56 8.51
C TYR A 296 -4.27 -14.25 7.77
N THR A 297 -5.06 -13.96 6.73
CA THR A 297 -5.04 -12.71 5.95
C THR A 297 -6.45 -12.43 5.45
N ALA A 298 -6.78 -11.16 5.23
CA ALA A 298 -8.05 -10.79 4.63
C ALA A 298 -8.18 -11.39 3.21
N PRO A 299 -9.40 -11.81 2.81
CA PRO A 299 -9.69 -12.25 1.44
C PRO A 299 -9.24 -11.21 0.42
N SER A 300 -8.51 -11.61 -0.62
CA SER A 300 -7.93 -10.68 -1.60
C SER A 300 -8.83 -10.54 -2.83
N VAL A 301 -9.42 -9.35 -3.02
CA VAL A 301 -10.26 -9.03 -4.20
C VAL A 301 -9.50 -9.29 -5.50
N THR A 302 -8.23 -8.91 -5.57
CA THR A 302 -7.38 -9.12 -6.76
C THR A 302 -7.13 -10.61 -7.03
N LEU A 303 -6.86 -11.40 -5.99
CA LEU A 303 -6.67 -12.85 -6.17
C LEU A 303 -7.99 -13.53 -6.58
N GLU A 304 -9.10 -13.19 -5.94
CA GLU A 304 -10.42 -13.71 -6.30
C GLU A 304 -10.72 -13.45 -7.78
N ARG A 305 -10.46 -12.23 -8.27
CA ARG A 305 -10.63 -11.89 -9.68
C ARG A 305 -9.72 -12.69 -10.61
N ILE A 306 -8.44 -12.86 -10.25
CA ILE A 306 -7.52 -13.73 -11.00
C ILE A 306 -8.09 -15.15 -11.11
N LEU A 307 -8.57 -15.71 -10.00
CA LEU A 307 -9.12 -17.07 -9.95
C LEU A 307 -10.38 -17.22 -10.82
N GLU A 308 -11.25 -16.21 -10.85
CA GLU A 308 -12.43 -16.17 -11.73
C GLU A 308 -12.06 -16.19 -13.22
N MET A 309 -10.96 -15.54 -13.60
CA MET A 309 -10.56 -15.41 -15.00
C MET A 309 -9.79 -16.62 -15.54
N ILE A 310 -9.14 -17.41 -14.67
CA ILE A 310 -8.33 -18.57 -15.09
C ILE A 310 -9.09 -19.53 -16.03
N PRO A 311 -10.35 -19.95 -15.76
CA PRO A 311 -11.06 -20.86 -16.67
C PRO A 311 -11.29 -20.29 -18.07
N GLU A 312 -11.64 -19.00 -18.17
CA GLU A 312 -11.89 -18.32 -19.44
C GLU A 312 -10.58 -18.15 -20.22
N GLU A 313 -9.51 -17.76 -19.55
CA GLU A 313 -8.20 -17.60 -20.17
C GLU A 313 -7.59 -18.91 -20.64
N ARG A 314 -7.77 -20.00 -19.88
CA ARG A 314 -7.38 -21.35 -20.35
C ARG A 314 -8.12 -21.78 -21.61
N ALA A 315 -9.38 -21.36 -21.77
CA ALA A 315 -10.15 -21.66 -22.97
C ALA A 315 -9.69 -20.79 -24.17
N ARG A 316 -9.28 -19.55 -23.92
CA ARG A 316 -8.83 -18.59 -24.92
C ARG A 316 -7.39 -18.85 -25.40
N SER A 317 -6.49 -19.13 -24.47
CA SER A 317 -5.05 -19.29 -24.65
C SER A 317 -4.53 -20.47 -23.80
N PRO A 318 -4.79 -21.73 -24.21
CA PRO A 318 -4.43 -22.91 -23.41
C PRO A 318 -2.92 -23.07 -23.20
N ASP A 319 -2.10 -22.48 -24.06
CA ASP A 319 -0.64 -22.55 -23.99
C ASP A 319 -0.01 -21.39 -23.18
N ASP A 320 -0.74 -20.30 -22.93
CA ASP A 320 -0.21 -19.11 -22.23
C ASP A 320 -0.42 -19.15 -20.71
N VAL A 321 -1.55 -19.68 -20.24
CA VAL A 321 -1.88 -19.83 -18.81
C VAL A 321 -1.85 -21.30 -18.42
N ILE A 322 -0.68 -21.75 -17.95
CA ILE A 322 -0.44 -23.15 -17.56
C ILE A 322 -0.89 -23.37 -16.11
N VAL A 323 -2.18 -23.16 -15.82
CA VAL A 323 -2.79 -23.50 -14.54
C VAL A 323 -3.76 -24.66 -14.74
N ALA A 324 -3.32 -25.88 -14.48
CA ALA A 324 -4.13 -27.09 -14.63
C ALA A 324 -5.23 -27.20 -13.56
N ASN A 325 -4.94 -26.77 -12.32
CA ASN A 325 -5.83 -26.87 -11.17
C ASN A 325 -5.61 -25.71 -10.18
N VAL A 326 -6.58 -25.46 -9.30
CA VAL A 326 -6.51 -24.45 -8.24
C VAL A 326 -6.83 -25.11 -6.90
N GLN A 327 -6.00 -24.87 -5.88
CA GLN A 327 -6.22 -25.39 -4.53
C GLN A 327 -6.02 -24.31 -3.47
N GLN A 328 -7.02 -24.14 -2.61
CA GLN A 328 -6.88 -23.37 -1.38
C GLN A 328 -6.55 -24.33 -0.23
N ARG A 329 -5.33 -24.24 0.31
CA ARG A 329 -4.88 -25.06 1.44
C ARG A 329 -3.67 -24.44 2.11
N LYS A 330 -3.39 -24.85 3.36
CA LYS A 330 -2.15 -24.44 4.04
C LYS A 330 -0.94 -24.74 3.16
N LEU A 331 -0.02 -23.78 3.13
CA LEU A 331 1.17 -23.79 2.30
C LEU A 331 2.40 -23.80 3.19
N HIS A 332 3.19 -24.88 3.17
CA HIS A 332 4.41 -24.94 3.97
C HIS A 332 5.55 -24.22 3.27
N ILE A 333 6.44 -23.56 4.02
CA ILE A 333 7.52 -22.76 3.43
C ILE A 333 8.48 -23.58 2.54
N SER A 334 8.63 -24.88 2.84
CA SER A 334 9.40 -25.77 1.96
C SER A 334 8.78 -25.97 0.59
N GLU A 335 7.45 -25.91 0.48
CA GLU A 335 6.74 -25.97 -0.81
C GLU A 335 6.94 -24.67 -1.59
N VAL A 336 7.00 -23.53 -0.91
CA VAL A 336 7.33 -22.23 -1.53
C VAL A 336 8.70 -22.27 -2.18
N VAL A 337 9.72 -22.76 -1.46
CA VAL A 337 11.08 -22.88 -1.98
C VAL A 337 11.18 -23.91 -3.12
N ALA A 338 10.38 -24.98 -3.08
CA ALA A 338 10.38 -26.05 -4.08
C ALA A 338 9.43 -25.80 -5.27
N ALA A 339 8.72 -24.67 -5.28
CA ALA A 339 7.72 -24.36 -6.28
C ALA A 339 8.32 -24.20 -7.69
N LYS A 340 7.50 -24.44 -8.71
CA LYS A 340 7.82 -24.12 -10.10
C LYS A 340 7.89 -22.61 -10.31
N GLU A 341 6.96 -21.89 -9.69
CA GLU A 341 6.92 -20.42 -9.64
C GLU A 341 6.35 -19.96 -8.29
N CYS A 342 6.79 -18.81 -7.77
CA CYS A 342 6.20 -18.17 -6.60
C CYS A 342 5.95 -16.69 -6.88
N PHE A 343 4.83 -16.17 -6.39
CA PHE A 343 4.48 -14.76 -6.56
C PHE A 343 3.57 -14.26 -5.44
N LEU A 344 3.53 -12.95 -5.29
CA LEU A 344 2.70 -12.23 -4.34
C LEU A 344 1.57 -11.51 -5.05
N VAL A 345 0.38 -11.49 -4.44
CA VAL A 345 -0.79 -10.79 -4.98
C VAL A 345 -1.25 -9.70 -4.03
N CYS A 346 -1.44 -8.48 -4.53
CA CYS A 346 -2.09 -7.40 -3.79
C CYS A 346 -2.74 -6.39 -4.75
N THR A 347 -3.62 -5.53 -4.24
CA THR A 347 -4.31 -4.53 -5.08
C THR A 347 -3.38 -3.47 -5.67
N THR A 348 -2.32 -3.07 -4.95
CA THR A 348 -1.46 -1.95 -5.37
C THR A 348 -0.48 -2.34 -6.48
N PHE A 349 0.15 -3.50 -6.37
CA PHE A 349 1.15 -3.98 -7.31
C PHE A 349 0.66 -5.11 -8.21
N THR A 350 -0.60 -5.54 -8.03
CA THR A 350 -1.22 -6.69 -8.71
C THR A 350 -0.51 -8.01 -8.44
N ILE A 351 0.53 -8.35 -9.21
CA ILE A 351 1.35 -9.56 -9.07
C ILE A 351 2.83 -9.18 -9.02
N ILE A 352 3.53 -9.73 -8.04
CA ILE A 352 4.98 -9.57 -7.88
C ILE A 352 5.65 -10.95 -7.88
N PRO A 353 6.51 -11.28 -8.86
CA PRO A 353 7.26 -12.53 -8.86
C PRO A 353 8.23 -12.62 -7.68
N VAL A 354 8.41 -13.82 -7.12
CA VAL A 354 9.39 -14.10 -6.06
C VAL A 354 10.43 -15.07 -6.60
N ARG A 355 11.68 -14.62 -6.73
CA ARG A 355 12.79 -15.43 -7.27
C ARG A 355 13.56 -16.19 -6.20
N SER A 356 13.56 -15.71 -4.96
CA SER A 356 14.28 -16.36 -3.87
C SER A 356 13.62 -16.17 -2.51
N VAL A 357 13.83 -17.12 -1.61
CA VAL A 357 13.41 -17.05 -0.20
C VAL A 357 14.60 -17.41 0.68
N ASP A 358 15.00 -16.52 1.59
CA ASP A 358 16.20 -16.69 2.43
C ASP A 358 17.48 -17.01 1.62
N GLY A 359 17.60 -16.39 0.44
CA GLY A 359 18.70 -16.60 -0.49
C GLY A 359 18.69 -17.96 -1.22
N LYS A 360 17.68 -18.81 -0.98
CA LYS A 360 17.45 -20.01 -1.78
C LYS A 360 16.61 -19.65 -2.99
N ALA A 361 17.11 -19.96 -4.18
CA ALA A 361 16.37 -19.75 -5.43
C ALA A 361 15.08 -20.56 -5.45
N VAL A 362 14.01 -19.94 -5.93
CA VAL A 362 12.80 -20.61 -6.40
C VAL A 362 13.02 -20.91 -7.88
N ALA A 363 12.89 -22.18 -8.26
CA ALA A 363 13.16 -22.68 -9.61
C ALA A 363 14.51 -22.18 -10.19
N ASP A 364 14.48 -21.41 -11.27
CA ASP A 364 15.65 -20.88 -11.99
C ASP A 364 16.06 -19.46 -11.55
N ASN A 365 15.52 -18.97 -10.44
CA ASN A 365 15.76 -17.63 -9.91
C ASN A 365 15.35 -16.50 -10.87
N GLN A 366 14.38 -16.77 -11.76
CA GLN A 366 13.79 -15.81 -12.68
C GLN A 366 12.28 -15.66 -12.44
N THR A 367 11.70 -14.65 -13.08
CA THR A 367 10.24 -14.51 -13.17
C THR A 367 9.67 -15.62 -14.06
N GLY A 368 8.71 -16.38 -13.51
CA GLY A 368 8.04 -17.45 -14.24
C GLY A 368 7.05 -16.96 -15.30
N LEU A 369 6.85 -17.76 -16.35
CA LEU A 369 5.98 -17.41 -17.48
C LEU A 369 4.51 -17.36 -17.08
N THR A 370 4.07 -18.28 -16.21
CA THR A 370 2.67 -18.31 -15.76
C THR A 370 2.37 -17.09 -14.88
N THR A 371 3.31 -16.70 -14.02
CA THR A 371 3.24 -15.50 -13.20
C THR A 371 3.09 -14.25 -14.07
N LEU A 372 3.89 -14.12 -15.14
CA LEU A 372 3.76 -13.02 -16.10
C LEU A 372 2.41 -13.05 -16.80
N ALA A 373 1.96 -14.21 -17.28
CA ALA A 373 0.68 -14.35 -17.97
C ALA A 373 -0.49 -13.92 -17.06
N LEU A 374 -0.49 -14.34 -15.79
CA LEU A 374 -1.49 -13.93 -14.80
C LEU A 374 -1.42 -12.42 -14.51
N HIS A 375 -0.22 -11.83 -14.47
CA HIS A 375 -0.04 -10.38 -14.31
C HIS A 375 -0.64 -9.62 -15.50
N TYR A 376 -0.30 -10.01 -16.74
CA TYR A 376 -0.89 -9.38 -17.93
C TYR A 376 -2.41 -9.58 -18.00
N MET A 377 -2.92 -10.74 -17.58
CA MET A 377 -4.36 -11.00 -17.53
C MET A 377 -5.08 -10.00 -16.61
N ILE A 378 -4.65 -9.83 -15.36
CA ILE A 378 -5.30 -8.90 -14.43
C ILE A 378 -5.08 -7.44 -14.82
N ASP A 379 -3.89 -7.11 -15.34
CA ASP A 379 -3.60 -5.76 -15.82
C ASP A 379 -4.50 -5.36 -17.00
N ASN A 380 -4.73 -6.27 -17.95
CA ASN A 380 -5.65 -6.05 -19.05
C ASN A 380 -7.11 -5.96 -18.59
N ASP A 381 -7.52 -6.75 -17.57
CA ASP A 381 -8.89 -6.66 -17.03
C ASP A 381 -9.12 -5.36 -16.24
N MET A 382 -8.07 -4.70 -15.76
CA MET A 382 -8.14 -3.37 -15.13
C MET A 382 -8.27 -2.22 -16.13
N GLU A 383 -7.98 -2.46 -17.43
CA GLU A 383 -8.15 -1.41 -18.44
C GLU A 383 -9.63 -1.06 -18.60
N PRO A 384 -10.00 0.24 -18.48
CA PRO A 384 -11.38 0.63 -18.63
C PRO A 384 -11.96 0.20 -19.98
N PRO A 385 -13.25 -0.15 -20.02
CA PRO A 385 -13.89 -0.51 -21.27
C PRO A 385 -13.90 0.70 -22.24
N PRO A 386 -13.97 0.46 -23.56
CA PRO A 386 -14.09 1.54 -24.54
C PRO A 386 -15.28 2.47 -24.23
N PRO A 387 -15.22 3.75 -24.63
CA PRO A 387 -16.32 4.69 -24.41
C PRO A 387 -17.67 4.15 -24.88
N GLY A 388 -18.68 4.17 -24.00
CA GLY A 388 -20.03 3.68 -24.27
C GLY A 388 -20.27 2.20 -23.95
N VAL A 389 -19.25 1.47 -23.50
CA VAL A 389 -19.41 0.10 -22.98
C VAL A 389 -19.44 0.15 -21.45
N GLU A 390 -20.54 -0.30 -20.86
CA GLU A 390 -20.65 -0.40 -19.41
C GLU A 390 -19.90 -1.65 -18.90
N SER A 391 -19.15 -1.49 -17.80
CA SER A 391 -18.53 -2.60 -17.08
C SER A 391 -18.91 -2.51 -15.61
N PRO A 392 -19.45 -3.59 -15.00
CA PRO A 392 -19.81 -3.58 -13.58
C PRO A 392 -18.57 -3.45 -12.67
N ARG A 393 -17.36 -3.70 -13.20
CA ARG A 393 -16.09 -3.64 -12.46
C ARG A 393 -15.41 -2.28 -12.55
N HIS A 394 -15.78 -1.42 -13.51
CA HIS A 394 -15.12 -0.14 -13.73
C HIS A 394 -16.09 0.99 -13.44
N LEU A 395 -16.00 1.57 -12.25
CA LEU A 395 -16.85 2.71 -11.91
C LEU A 395 -16.20 4.02 -12.37
N PRO A 396 -16.83 4.75 -13.31
CA PRO A 396 -16.29 6.01 -13.78
C PRO A 396 -16.34 7.08 -12.68
N VAL A 397 -15.24 7.80 -12.52
CA VAL A 397 -15.15 8.91 -11.57
C VAL A 397 -15.86 10.15 -12.14
N PRO A 398 -16.81 10.76 -11.40
CA PRO A 398 -17.63 11.86 -11.91
C PRO A 398 -16.92 13.22 -11.82
N TYR A 399 -15.79 13.39 -12.52
CA TYR A 399 -14.96 14.61 -12.46
C TYR A 399 -15.74 15.92 -12.67
N GLY A 400 -16.72 15.92 -13.58
CA GLY A 400 -17.49 17.13 -13.91
C GLY A 400 -18.38 17.67 -12.77
N TYR A 401 -18.76 16.83 -11.79
CA TYR A 401 -19.67 17.23 -10.71
C TYR A 401 -18.96 18.04 -9.62
N VAL A 402 -17.71 17.66 -9.32
CA VAL A 402 -16.92 18.24 -8.22
C VAL A 402 -16.01 19.37 -8.70
N THR A 403 -15.51 19.31 -9.94
CA THR A 403 -14.62 20.34 -10.51
C THR A 403 -15.35 21.56 -11.09
N GLY A 404 -16.69 21.53 -11.14
CA GLY A 404 -17.49 22.57 -11.78
C GLY A 404 -17.51 22.50 -13.32
N MET A 405 -16.80 21.54 -13.93
CA MET A 405 -16.79 21.30 -15.36
C MET A 405 -18.05 20.53 -15.81
N ARG A 406 -19.23 21.16 -15.63
CA ARG A 406 -20.53 20.56 -15.99
C ARG A 406 -20.64 20.16 -17.46
N SER A 407 -19.87 20.76 -18.35
CA SER A 407 -19.83 20.42 -19.78
C SER A 407 -19.13 19.10 -20.09
N GLN A 408 -18.48 18.47 -19.11
CA GLN A 408 -17.82 17.16 -19.22
C GLN A 408 -18.61 16.05 -18.51
N LEU A 409 -19.80 16.36 -17.96
CA LEU A 409 -20.78 15.38 -17.56
C LEU A 409 -21.48 14.91 -18.84
N VAL A 410 -20.96 13.84 -19.45
CA VAL A 410 -21.63 13.15 -20.57
C VAL A 410 -22.48 12.04 -20.01
#